data_AF-A0A241WMJ2-F1
#
_entry.id   AF-A0A241WMJ2-F1
#
_cell.length_a   1.000
_cell.length_b   1.000
_cell.length_c   1.000
_cell.angle_alpha   90.00
_cell.angle_beta   90.00
_cell.angle_gamma   90.00
#
_symmetry.space_group_name_H-M   'P 1'
#
loop_
_entity.id
_entity.type
_entity.pdbx_description
1 polymer ?
#
loop_
_entity_poly.entity_id
_entity_poly.type
_entity_poly.pdbx_seq_one_letter_code
_entity_poly.pdbx_strand_id
1 'polypeptide(L)'
;MHANYKYLYTCFNIFGSLPTHKVFMSDTSNQSKLIFADNSFIYGSVSDWVLRNSGLDSRKATWEEESKLFLNKEREKLISYRSTHPLFQTESTSY
;
A
#
# COMPACT_ATOMS: atom_id res chain seq x y z
N MET A 1 8.68 5.69 20.66
CA MET A 1 7.46 6.32 20.12
C MET A 1 6.94 5.43 19.01
N HIS A 2 5.86 4.67 19.25
CA HIS A 2 5.21 3.93 18.18
C HIS A 2 4.53 4.96 17.29
N ALA A 3 5.06 5.18 16.09
CA ALA A 3 4.35 5.96 15.09
C ALA A 3 3.02 5.23 14.81
N ASN A 4 1.91 5.82 15.24
CA ASN A 4 0.59 5.35 14.89
C ASN A 4 0.38 5.66 13.41
N TYR A 5 0.22 4.59 12.63
CA TYR A 5 -0.04 4.67 11.19
C TYR A 5 -1.54 4.45 10.97
N LYS A 6 -2.22 5.46 10.44
CA LYS A 6 -3.66 5.41 10.16
C LYS A 6 -3.91 5.13 8.69
N TYR A 7 -4.79 4.16 8.40
CA TYR A 7 -5.23 3.88 7.04
C TYR A 7 -5.88 5.12 6.42
N LEU A 8 -5.44 5.48 5.21
CA LEU A 8 -5.95 6.62 4.45
C LEU A 8 -6.88 6.14 3.33
N TYR A 9 -6.35 5.34 2.40
CA TYR A 9 -7.08 4.78 1.25
C TYR A 9 -6.31 3.61 0.63
N THR A 10 -6.95 2.91 -0.29
CA THR A 10 -6.32 1.90 -1.14
C THR A 10 -6.04 2.51 -2.51
N CYS A 11 -4.78 2.54 -2.94
CA CYS A 11 -4.41 2.95 -4.28
C CYS A 11 -4.44 1.72 -5.19
N PHE A 12 -5.33 1.73 -6.18
CA PHE A 12 -5.40 0.67 -7.19
C PHE A 12 -4.28 0.81 -8.20
N ASN A 13 -3.68 -0.31 -8.59
CA ASN A 13 -2.74 -0.35 -9.70
C ASN A 13 -3.43 0.18 -10.96
N ILE A 14 -2.98 1.34 -11.43
CA ILE A 14 -3.27 1.89 -12.76
C ILE A 14 -2.10 1.50 -13.67
N PHE A 15 -2.37 1.12 -14.91
CA PHE A 15 -1.36 0.63 -15.85
C PHE A 15 -0.05 1.44 -15.84
N GLY A 16 1.08 0.77 -15.59
CA GLY A 16 2.41 1.40 -15.49
C GLY A 16 2.74 2.08 -14.15
N SER A 17 1.84 2.04 -13.17
CA SER A 17 2.06 2.57 -11.82
C SER A 17 2.39 1.47 -10.81
N LEU A 18 2.63 1.88 -9.56
CA LEU A 18 2.87 0.96 -8.45
C LEU A 18 1.73 -0.06 -8.31
N PRO A 19 2.04 -1.31 -7.90
CA PRO A 19 1.03 -2.32 -7.57
C PRO A 19 0.03 -1.80 -6.54
N THR A 20 -1.15 -2.41 -6.50
CA THR A 20 -2.21 -2.01 -5.57
C THR A 20 -1.69 -2.07 -4.15
N HIS A 21 -1.82 -0.96 -3.42
CA HIS A 21 -1.27 -0.82 -2.08
C HIS A 21 -2.20 0.00 -1.20
N LYS A 22 -2.21 -0.36 0.08
CA LYS A 22 -2.91 0.39 1.12
C LYS A 22 -1.99 1.46 1.66
N VAL A 23 -2.45 2.70 1.68
CA VAL A 23 -1.67 3.84 2.14
C VAL A 23 -2.02 4.11 3.59
N PHE A 24 -1.02 4.08 4.46
CA PHE A 24 -1.13 4.46 5.85
C PHE A 24 -0.29 5.72 6.11
N MET A 25 -0.85 6.69 6.81
CA MET A 25 -0.18 7.94 7.14
C MET A 25 0.29 7.90 8.59
N SER A 26 1.51 8.37 8.87
CA SER A 26 1.92 8.61 10.25
C SER A 26 1.16 9.80 10.82
N ASP A 27 0.68 9.68 12.06
CA ASP A 27 0.08 10.81 12.78
C ASP A 27 1.11 11.89 13.16
N THR A 28 2.40 11.56 13.15
CA THR A 28 3.49 12.41 13.67
C THR A 28 4.46 12.92 12.60
N SER A 29 4.39 12.39 11.38
CA SER A 29 5.28 12.78 10.28
C SER A 29 4.58 12.73 8.94
N ASN A 30 5.11 13.44 7.94
CA ASN A 30 4.65 13.34 6.54
C ASN A 30 5.10 12.02 5.86
N GLN A 31 5.44 11.00 6.66
CA GLN A 31 5.81 9.69 6.17
C GLN A 31 4.57 8.83 6.01
N SER A 32 4.45 8.25 4.82
CA SER A 32 3.45 7.25 4.52
C SER A 32 4.10 5.86 4.48
N LYS A 33 3.31 4.86 4.86
CA LYS A 33 3.62 3.44 4.77
C LYS A 33 2.67 2.83 3.75
N LEU A 34 3.23 2.30 2.67
CA LEU A 34 2.49 1.66 1.59
C LEU A 34 2.57 0.15 1.81
N ILE A 35 1.44 -0.51 2.07
CA ILE A 35 1.36 -1.94 2.37
C ILE A 35 0.73 -2.70 1.20
N PHE A 36 1.42 -3.70 0.69
CA PHE A 36 1.00 -4.52 -0.44
C PHE A 36 0.26 -5.79 0.00
N ALA A 37 -0.35 -6.49 -0.95
CA ALA A 37 -1.22 -7.65 -0.70
C ALA A 37 -0.52 -8.88 -0.07
N ASP A 38 0.81 -8.92 -0.08
CA ASP A 38 1.63 -9.92 0.61
C ASP A 38 2.09 -9.48 2.01
N ASN A 39 1.54 -8.38 2.53
CA ASN A 39 1.94 -7.72 3.78
C ASN A 39 3.39 -7.19 3.79
N SER A 40 4.04 -7.11 2.63
CA SER A 40 5.25 -6.31 2.49
C SER A 40 4.91 -4.82 2.46
N PHE A 41 5.87 -3.98 2.78
CA PHE A 41 5.65 -2.53 2.76
C PHE A 41 6.88 -1.75 2.28
N ILE A 42 6.62 -0.51 1.89
CA ILE A 42 7.65 0.52 1.64
C ILE A 42 7.23 1.82 2.30
N TYR A 43 8.21 2.65 2.62
CA TYR A 43 7.96 4.02 3.03
C TYR A 43 7.99 4.96 1.83
N GLY A 44 7.09 5.93 1.83
CA GLY A 44 7.06 6.99 0.82
C GLY A 44 6.58 8.30 1.42
N SER A 45 6.78 9.39 0.70
CA SER A 45 6.14 10.67 0.99
C SER A 45 4.84 10.79 0.19
N VAL A 46 3.73 11.07 0.84
CA VAL A 46 2.48 11.42 0.15
C VAL A 46 2.40 12.94 0.06
N SER A 47 2.07 13.46 -1.12
CA SER A 47 1.91 14.90 -1.30
C SER A 47 0.68 15.42 -0.55
N ASP A 48 0.76 16.68 -0.09
CA ASP A 48 -0.35 17.36 0.58
C ASP A 48 -1.63 17.41 -0.28
N TRP A 49 -1.48 17.41 -1.60
CA TRP A 49 -2.60 17.36 -2.53
C TRP A 49 -3.34 16.02 -2.44
N VAL A 50 -2.61 14.90 -2.41
CA VAL A 50 -3.21 13.57 -2.25
C VAL A 50 -3.86 13.45 -0.88
N LEU A 51 -3.28 14.03 0.18
CA LEU A 51 -3.91 14.05 1.51
C LEU A 51 -5.27 14.76 1.49
N ARG A 52 -5.34 15.95 0.87
CA ARG A 52 -6.57 16.75 0.79
C ARG A 52 -7.65 16.14 -0.11
N ASN A 53 -7.25 15.30 -1.06
CA ASN A 53 -8.15 14.69 -2.04
C ASN A 53 -8.30 13.17 -1.86
N SER A 54 -7.76 12.60 -0.79
CA SER A 54 -7.84 11.17 -0.46
C SER A 54 -9.22 10.79 0.09
N GLY A 55 -10.23 10.93 -0.76
CA GLY A 55 -11.60 10.45 -0.50
C GLY A 55 -11.98 9.26 -1.39
N LEU A 56 -11.01 8.57 -2.00
CA LEU A 56 -11.26 7.81 -3.23
C LEU A 56 -11.34 6.29 -3.13
N ASP A 57 -11.18 5.62 -1.97
CA ASP A 57 -11.72 4.26 -1.89
C ASP A 57 -12.04 3.71 -0.48
N SER A 58 -13.21 3.06 -0.42
CA SER A 58 -13.94 2.48 0.73
C SER A 58 -13.53 1.05 1.08
N ARG A 59 -12.35 0.64 0.61
CA ARG A 59 -11.80 -0.69 0.86
C ARG A 59 -11.45 -0.87 2.34
N LYS A 60 -11.38 -2.13 2.77
CA LYS A 60 -11.14 -2.49 4.17
C LYS A 60 -9.79 -1.97 4.63
N ALA A 61 -9.63 -1.66 5.90
CA ALA A 61 -8.37 -1.09 6.39
C ALA A 61 -7.22 -2.11 6.31
N THR A 62 -7.54 -3.39 6.52
CA THR A 62 -6.56 -4.49 6.47
C THR A 62 -6.76 -5.32 5.21
N TRP A 63 -5.69 -5.99 4.76
CA TRP A 63 -5.79 -6.97 3.67
C TRP A 63 -6.55 -8.22 4.10
N GLU A 64 -6.50 -8.61 5.38
CA GLU A 64 -7.19 -9.79 5.93
C GLU A 64 -8.72 -9.70 5.83
N GLU A 65 -9.26 -8.49 5.89
CA GLU A 65 -10.68 -8.21 5.73
C GLU A 65 -11.16 -8.26 4.27
N GLU A 66 -10.25 -8.29 3.28
CA GLU A 66 -10.60 -8.38 1.86
C GLU A 66 -10.88 -9.84 1.43
N SER A 67 -11.62 -10.01 0.33
CA SER A 67 -11.91 -11.35 -0.19
C SER A 67 -10.63 -12.08 -0.64
N LYS A 68 -10.53 -13.39 -0.37
CA LYS A 68 -9.39 -14.23 -0.79
C LYS A 68 -9.12 -14.16 -2.29
N LEU A 69 -10.18 -14.13 -3.11
CA LEU A 69 -10.07 -14.05 -4.56
C LEU A 69 -9.42 -12.74 -5.01
N PHE A 70 -9.77 -11.62 -4.37
CA PHE A 70 -9.15 -10.33 -4.64
C PHE A 70 -7.68 -10.32 -4.21
N LEU A 71 -7.38 -10.81 -3.00
CA LEU A 71 -6.01 -10.88 -2.48
C LEU A 71 -5.07 -11.68 -3.40
N ASN A 72 -5.52 -12.84 -3.88
CA ASN A 72 -4.71 -13.68 -4.75
C ASN A 72 -4.38 -12.96 -6.08
N LYS A 73 -5.36 -12.30 -6.69
CA LYS A 73 -5.13 -11.50 -7.91
C LYS A 73 -4.14 -10.36 -7.69
N GLU A 74 -4.24 -9.65 -6.57
CA GLU A 74 -3.31 -8.56 -6.26
C GLU A 74 -1.89 -9.07 -5.95
N ARG A 75 -1.76 -10.25 -5.33
CA ARG A 75 -0.46 -10.91 -5.15
C ARG A 75 0.18 -11.33 -6.46
N GLU A 76 -0.58 -11.91 -7.38
CA GLU A 76 -0.08 -12.26 -8.72
C GLU A 76 0.43 -11.03 -9.48
N LYS A 77 -0.33 -9.92 -9.43
CA LYS A 77 0.11 -8.63 -9.99
C LYS A 77 1.39 -8.12 -9.34
N LEU A 78 1.51 -8.21 -8.01
CA LEU A 78 2.71 -7.79 -7.28
C LEU A 78 3.94 -8.62 -7.69
N ILE A 79 3.78 -9.93 -7.83
CA ILE A 79 4.86 -10.83 -8.30
C ILE A 79 5.30 -10.44 -9.72
N SER A 80 4.34 -10.26 -10.63
CA SER A 80 4.63 -9.83 -12.01
C SER A 80 5.28 -8.44 -12.08
N TYR A 81 4.92 -7.54 -11.17
CA TYR A 81 5.53 -6.22 -11.11
C TYR A 81 6.98 -6.31 -10.61
N ARG A 82 7.24 -7.08 -9.55
CA ARG A 82 8.60 -7.32 -9.03
C ARG A 82 9.51 -7.96 -10.08
N SER A 83 9.00 -8.92 -10.86
CA SER A 83 9.80 -9.56 -11.92
C SER A 83 10.19 -8.59 -13.04
N THR A 84 9.37 -7.57 -13.29
CA THR A 84 9.64 -6.53 -14.32
C THR A 84 10.42 -5.33 -13.77
N HIS A 85 10.44 -5.14 -12.44
CA HIS A 85 11.09 -4.01 -11.77
C HIS A 85 12.06 -4.52 -10.68
N PRO A 86 13.28 -4.95 -11.04
CA PRO A 86 14.23 -5.52 -10.08
C PRO A 86 14.68 -4.56 -8.96
N LEU A 87 14.59 -3.24 -9.21
CA LEU A 87 14.91 -2.21 -8.23
C LEU A 87 13.79 -1.98 -7.21
N PHE A 88 12.61 -2.55 -7.44
CA PHE A 88 11.49 -2.44 -6.52
C PHE A 88 11.66 -3.43 -5.36
N GLN A 89 12.20 -2.93 -4.25
CA GLN A 89 12.42 -3.69 -3.03
C GLN A 89 11.40 -3.27 -1.96
N THR A 90 10.83 -4.26 -1.29
CA THR A 90 9.85 -4.07 -0.22
C THR A 90 10.36 -4.71 1.06
N GLU A 91 10.15 -4.07 2.19
CA GLU A 91 10.44 -4.66 3.49
C GLU A 91 9.38 -5.70 3.84
N SER A 92 9.81 -6.83 4.38
CA SER A 92 8.91 -7.84 4.91
C SER A 92 8.51 -7.46 6.34
N THR A 93 7.25 -7.69 6.69
CA THR A 93 6.84 -7.62 8.09
C THR A 93 7.40 -8.85 8.82
N SER A 94 8.68 -8.79 9.23
CA SER A 94 9.28 -9.78 10.11
C SER A 94 8.74 -9.53 11.52
N TYR A 95 7.83 -10.40 11.97
CA TYR A 95 7.42 -10.46 13.37
C TYR A 95 8.55 -11.00 14.25
#